data_AF-A0A954LHR2-F1
#
_entry.id   AF-A0A954LHR2-F1
#
_cell.length_a   1.000
_cell.length_b   1.000
_cell.length_c   1.000
_cell.angle_alpha   90.00
_cell.angle_beta   90.00
_cell.angle_gamma   90.00
#
_symmetry.space_group_name_H-M   'P 1'
#
loop_
_entity.id
_entity.type
_entity.pdbx_description
1 polymer ?
#
loop_
_entity_poly.entity_id
_entity_poly.type
_entity_poly.pdbx_seq_one_letter_code
_entity_poly.pdbx_strand_id
1 'polypeptide(L)'
;MNRIIAERDTGGLWTAWFDELPDEVQVGRSQGEAVRRLLYRTRDRRIPAKDIWIDPAACRDGHLEFVVVTEEKKDPCPDCNGSGQYIGLTVIESCQTCQGSGVMS
;
A
#
# COMPACT_ATOMS: atom_id res chain seq x y z
N MET A 1 -0.21 9.86 -0.09
CA MET A 1 -0.38 8.39 -0.08
C MET A 1 0.82 7.83 0.65
N ASN A 2 0.63 7.15 1.78
CA ASN A 2 1.75 6.62 2.55
C ASN A 2 2.01 5.19 2.07
N ARG A 3 3.17 4.95 1.45
CA ARG A 3 3.59 3.64 0.95
C ARG A 3 4.42 2.94 2.01
N ILE A 4 4.09 1.68 2.31
CA ILE A 4 4.83 0.83 3.23
C ILE A 4 5.51 -0.26 2.41
N ILE A 5 6.79 -0.46 2.64
CA ILE A 5 7.56 -1.56 2.08
C ILE A 5 7.79 -2.57 3.20
N ALA A 6 7.64 -3.86 2.90
CA ALA A 6 8.05 -4.93 3.78
C ALA A 6 8.91 -5.95 3.05
N GLU A 7 10.08 -6.24 3.61
CA GLU A 7 11.03 -7.19 3.04
C GLU A 7 11.40 -8.28 4.04
N ARG A 8 11.58 -9.50 3.52
CA ARG A 8 12.09 -10.62 4.30
C ARG A 8 13.61 -10.69 4.16
N ASP A 9 14.31 -10.63 5.28
CA ASP A 9 15.76 -10.78 5.31
C ASP A 9 16.20 -12.24 5.14
N THR A 10 17.51 -12.46 5.02
CA THR A 10 18.11 -13.79 4.90
C THR A 10 18.00 -14.63 6.17
N GLY A 11 17.70 -14.01 7.31
CA GLY A 11 17.42 -14.67 8.59
C GLY A 11 15.95 -15.10 8.75
N GLY A 12 15.10 -14.82 7.76
CA GLY A 12 13.68 -15.13 7.77
C GLY A 12 12.81 -14.15 8.57
N LEU A 13 13.39 -13.06 9.06
CA LEU A 13 12.65 -11.97 9.69
C LEU A 13 12.08 -11.03 8.64
N TRP A 14 10.94 -10.43 8.96
CA TRP A 14 10.32 -9.40 8.15
C TRP A 14 10.66 -8.04 8.71
N THR A 15 11.04 -7.13 7.82
CA THR A 15 11.26 -5.71 8.10
C THR A 15 10.18 -4.91 7.38
N ALA A 16 9.70 -3.82 7.96
CA ALA A 16 8.74 -2.92 7.34
C ALA A 16 9.06 -1.46 7.64
N TRP A 17 8.93 -0.58 6.65
CA TRP A 17 9.17 0.86 6.77
C TRP A 17 8.26 1.66 5.83
N PHE A 18 8.14 2.96 6.06
CA PHE A 18 7.51 3.86 5.09
C PHE A 18 8.54 4.26 4.03
N ASP A 19 8.16 4.24 2.75
CA ASP A 19 9.05 4.64 1.64
C ASP A 19 9.62 6.05 1.82
N GLU A 20 8.81 6.96 2.40
CA GLU A 20 9.20 8.34 2.74
C GLU A 20 10.07 8.47 4.01
N LEU A 21 10.13 7.44 4.86
CA LEU A 21 10.87 7.40 6.12
C LEU A 21 11.58 6.04 6.29
N PRO A 22 12.59 5.75 5.46
CA PRO A 22 13.26 4.44 5.46
C PRO A 22 14.00 4.14 6.76
N ASP A 23 14.33 5.16 7.57
CA ASP A 23 14.99 5.00 8.87
C ASP A 23 14.04 4.49 9.97
N GLU A 24 12.72 4.61 9.77
CA GLU A 24 11.72 4.10 10.72
C GLU A 24 11.35 2.63 10.44
N VAL A 25 12.33 1.74 10.59
CA VAL A 25 12.13 0.31 10.34
C VAL A 25 11.53 -0.40 11.54
N GLN A 26 10.60 -1.32 11.32
CA GLN A 26 10.12 -2.28 12.31
C GLN A 26 10.34 -3.71 11.88
N VAL A 27 10.66 -4.58 12.84
CA VAL A 27 10.96 -6.00 12.61
C VAL A 27 9.86 -6.87 13.20
N GLY A 28 9.50 -7.95 12.49
CA GLY A 28 8.54 -8.96 12.92
C GLY A 28 8.94 -10.36 12.45
N ARG A 29 8.33 -11.39 13.04
CA ARG A 29 8.48 -12.80 12.61
C ARG A 29 7.60 -13.13 11.42
N SER A 30 6.64 -12.25 11.11
CA SER A 30 5.81 -12.29 9.91
C SER A 30 5.67 -10.90 9.33
N GLN A 31 5.32 -10.83 8.05
CA GLN A 31 4.97 -9.60 7.35
C GLN A 31 3.96 -8.77 8.13
N GLY A 32 2.84 -9.40 8.52
CA GLY A 32 1.76 -8.72 9.25
C GLY A 32 2.21 -8.19 10.61
N GLU A 33 3.13 -8.88 11.29
CA GLU A 33 3.70 -8.40 12.54
C GLU A 33 4.59 -7.17 12.33
N ALA A 34 5.48 -7.18 11.33
CA ALA A 34 6.37 -6.06 11.02
C ALA A 34 5.56 -4.79 10.68
N VAL A 35 4.58 -4.93 9.77
CA VAL A 35 3.71 -3.84 9.34
C VAL A 35 2.84 -3.33 10.50
N ARG A 36 2.26 -4.23 11.30
CA ARG A 36 1.44 -3.83 12.46
C ARG A 36 2.27 -3.05 13.50
N ARG A 37 3.51 -3.46 13.76
CA ARG A 37 4.43 -2.74 14.65
C ARG A 37 4.78 -1.36 14.10
N LEU A 38 5.01 -1.24 12.79
CA LEU A 38 5.27 0.04 12.12
C LEU A 38 4.14 1.02 12.38
N LEU A 39 2.91 0.59 12.11
CA LEU A 39 1.70 1.39 12.26
C LEU A 39 1.39 1.78 13.71
N TYR A 40 1.72 0.95 14.69
CA TYR A 40 1.52 1.30 16.10
C TYR A 40 2.55 2.30 16.63
N ARG A 41 3.76 2.33 16.05
CA ARG A 41 4.85 3.19 16.50
C ARG A 41 4.73 4.62 15.95
N THR A 42 4.14 4.78 14.76
CA THR A 42 3.90 6.10 14.19
C THR A 42 2.89 6.83 15.07
N ARG A 43 3.35 7.88 15.76
CA ARG A 43 2.62 8.61 16.82
C ARG A 43 1.25 9.16 16.42
N ASP A 44 0.91 9.17 15.14
CA ASP A 44 -0.25 9.90 14.61
C ASP A 44 -1.35 9.07 13.95
N ARG A 45 -1.19 7.76 13.74
CA ARG A 45 -2.20 7.03 12.94
C ARG A 45 -2.40 5.61 13.45
N ARG A 46 -3.42 5.41 14.27
CA ARG A 46 -4.11 4.11 14.31
C ARG A 46 -4.77 3.92 12.95
N ILE A 47 -4.02 3.42 11.98
CA ILE A 47 -4.52 3.08 10.65
C ILE A 47 -5.30 1.77 10.83
N PRO A 48 -6.64 1.79 10.63
CA PRO A 48 -7.42 0.57 10.63
C PRO A 48 -6.90 -0.39 9.56
N ALA A 49 -6.90 -1.70 9.84
CA ALA A 49 -6.46 -2.70 8.86
C ALA A 49 -7.24 -2.65 7.53
N LYS A 50 -8.50 -2.18 7.56
CA LYS A 50 -9.35 -1.95 6.37
C LYS A 50 -8.82 -0.90 5.39
N ASP A 51 -7.93 -0.03 5.88
CA ASP A 51 -7.41 1.13 5.14
C ASP A 51 -6.00 0.83 4.57
N ILE A 52 -5.56 -0.43 4.63
CA ILE A 52 -4.28 -0.89 4.11
C ILE A 52 -4.57 -1.85 2.97
N TRP A 53 -4.08 -1.50 1.79
CA TRP A 53 -4.23 -2.28 0.57
C TRP A 53 -2.86 -2.83 0.19
N ILE A 54 -2.81 -4.08 -0.24
CA ILE A 54 -1.59 -4.66 -0.82
C ILE A 54 -1.60 -4.29 -2.29
N ASP A 55 -0.48 -3.80 -2.82
CA ASP A 55 -0.30 -3.58 -4.25
C ASP A 55 0.27 -4.87 -4.88
N PRO A 56 -0.58 -5.74 -5.47
CA PRO A 56 -0.12 -7.02 -6.00
C PRO A 56 0.83 -6.88 -7.19
N ALA A 57 0.79 -5.76 -7.93
CA ALA A 57 1.65 -5.54 -9.08
C ALA A 57 3.09 -5.22 -8.67
N ALA A 58 3.27 -4.64 -7.48
CA ALA A 58 4.57 -4.29 -6.92
C ALA A 58 5.17 -5.39 -6.01
N CYS A 59 4.38 -6.40 -5.66
CA CYS A 59 4.80 -7.51 -4.82
C CYS A 59 5.66 -8.55 -5.59
N ARG A 60 6.72 -9.04 -4.96
CA ARG A 60 7.59 -10.12 -5.47
C ARG A 60 8.08 -11.00 -4.31
N ASP A 61 8.73 -12.12 -4.61
CA ASP A 61 9.19 -13.05 -3.57
C ASP A 61 10.07 -12.34 -2.52
N GLY A 62 9.57 -12.30 -1.28
CA GLY A 62 10.24 -11.66 -0.15
C GLY A 62 10.16 -10.13 -0.10
N HIS A 63 9.37 -9.48 -0.97
CA HIS A 63 9.17 -8.03 -0.99
C HIS A 63 7.70 -7.68 -1.25
N LEU A 64 7.10 -6.92 -0.35
CA LEU A 64 5.68 -6.62 -0.35
C LEU A 64 5.46 -5.13 -0.16
N GLU A 65 4.51 -4.61 -0.93
CA GLU A 65 4.23 -3.20 -1.03
C GLU A 65 2.79 -2.95 -0.60
N PHE A 66 2.60 -2.01 0.32
CA PHE A 66 1.29 -1.64 0.82
C PHE A 66 1.01 -0.17 0.62
N VAL A 67 -0.24 0.12 0.30
CA VAL A 67 -0.77 1.45 0.15
C VAL A 67 -1.72 1.72 1.30
N VAL A 68 -1.39 2.74 2.10
CA VAL A 68 -2.31 3.25 3.12
C VAL A 68 -3.24 4.28 2.48
N VAL A 69 -4.54 3.97 2.54
CA VAL A 69 -5.62 4.84 2.09
C VAL A 69 -6.27 5.46 3.32
N THR A 70 -5.79 6.63 3.75
CA THR A 70 -6.45 7.38 4.84
C THR A 70 -7.81 7.88 4.38
N GLU A 71 -8.81 7.92 5.29
CA GLU A 71 -10.21 8.32 5.07
C GLU A 71 -10.43 9.74 4.49
N GLU A 72 -9.41 10.41 3.97
CA GLU A 72 -9.60 11.38 2.88
C GLU A 72 -10.04 10.61 1.61
N LYS A 73 -11.20 9.94 1.72
CA LYS A 73 -11.93 9.32 0.62
C LYS A 73 -12.51 10.45 -0.21
N LYS A 74 -11.68 10.93 -1.10
CA LYS A 74 -12.07 11.27 -2.46
C LYS A 74 -12.94 10.13 -3.00
N ASP A 75 -14.17 10.43 -3.39
CA ASP A 75 -15.13 9.43 -3.87
C ASP A 75 -14.45 8.53 -4.92
N PRO A 76 -14.70 7.20 -4.89
CA PRO A 76 -14.13 6.31 -5.90
C PRO A 76 -14.49 6.85 -7.27
N CYS A 77 -13.51 6.87 -8.17
CA CYS A 77 -13.73 7.41 -9.50
C CYS A 77 -14.91 6.67 -10.14
N PRO A 78 -16.02 7.35 -10.50
CA PRO A 78 -17.23 6.68 -10.97
C PRO A 78 -17.01 5.94 -12.28
N ASP A 79 -15.98 6.35 -13.02
CA ASP A 79 -15.64 5.84 -14.35
C ASP A 79 -14.86 4.53 -14.33
N CYS A 80 -13.93 4.37 -13.40
CA CYS A 80 -13.18 3.12 -13.21
C CYS A 80 -13.58 2.36 -11.94
N ASN A 81 -14.60 2.86 -11.23
CA ASN A 81 -15.13 2.33 -9.98
C ASN A 81 -14.05 2.04 -8.93
N GLY A 82 -13.04 2.90 -8.83
CA GLY A 82 -11.95 2.73 -7.85
C GLY A 82 -10.70 2.02 -8.36
N SER A 83 -10.71 1.40 -9.53
CA SER A 83 -9.59 0.57 -10.01
C SER A 83 -8.36 1.37 -10.45
N GLY A 84 -8.54 2.64 -10.82
CA GLY A 84 -7.51 3.44 -11.47
C GLY A 84 -7.20 2.99 -12.91
N GLN A 85 -7.81 1.92 -13.41
CA GLN A 85 -7.43 1.28 -14.67
C GLN A 85 -8.65 0.88 -15.50
N TYR A 86 -8.54 1.05 -16.82
CA TYR A 86 -9.43 0.41 -17.79
C TYR A 86 -8.74 -0.85 -18.32
N ILE A 87 -9.40 -2.00 -18.10
CA ILE A 87 -8.93 -3.28 -18.60
C ILE A 87 -9.61 -3.54 -19.94
N GLY A 88 -8.89 -3.30 -21.04
CA GLY A 88 -9.27 -3.78 -22.36
C GLY A 88 -8.87 -5.25 -22.55
N LEU A 89 -9.30 -5.87 -23.65
CA LEU A 89 -9.00 -7.27 -23.96
C LEU A 89 -7.50 -7.58 -24.09
N THR A 90 -6.68 -6.56 -24.40
CA THR A 90 -5.24 -6.72 -24.69
C THR A 90 -4.35 -5.69 -24.01
N VAL A 91 -4.90 -4.67 -23.36
CA VAL A 91 -4.13 -3.58 -22.76
C VAL A 91 -4.82 -3.07 -21.50
N ILE A 92 -4.01 -2.79 -20.48
CA ILE A 92 -4.42 -2.12 -19.25
C ILE A 92 -3.96 -0.66 -19.38
N GLU A 93 -4.90 0.27 -19.40
CA GLU A 93 -4.61 1.72 -19.46
C GLU A 93 -5.01 2.40 -18.16
N SER A 94 -4.29 3.45 -17.78
CA SER A 94 -4.71 4.31 -16.69
C SER A 94 -6.05 4.95 -17.02
N CYS A 95 -6.98 4.93 -16.06
CA CYS A 95 -8.25 5.65 -16.19
C CYS A 95 -7.96 7.12 -16.43
N GLN A 96 -8.44 7.67 -17.55
CA GLN A 96 -8.16 9.07 -17.91
C GLN A 96 -8.81 10.06 -16.95
N THR A 97 -9.93 9.69 -16.33
CA THR A 97 -10.68 10.54 -15.39
C THR A 97 -9.95 10.74 -14.07
N CYS A 98 -9.41 9.67 -13.48
CA CYS A 98 -8.64 9.76 -12.23
C CYS A 98 -7.12 9.70 -12.43
N GLN A 99 -6.67 9.68 -13.69
CA GLN A 99 -5.26 9.52 -14.11
C GLN A 99 -4.52 8.38 -13.42
N GLY A 100 -5.19 7.25 -13.19
CA GLY A 100 -4.58 6.10 -12.52
C GLY A 100 -4.79 6.04 -11.00
N SER A 101 -5.30 7.10 -10.37
CA SER A 101 -5.38 7.16 -8.90
C SER A 101 -6.53 6.36 -8.28
N GLY A 102 -7.57 6.04 -9.06
CA GLY A 102 -8.78 5.37 -8.59
C GLY A 102 -9.75 6.26 -7.81
N VAL A 103 -9.41 7.51 -7.54
CA VAL A 103 -10.23 8.42 -6.69
C VAL A 103 -10.42 9.79 -7.34
N MET A 104 -11.56 10.44 -7.10
CA MET A 104 -11.87 11.79 -7.64
C MET A 104 -11.19 12.88 -6.82
N SER A 105 -10.28 13.63 -7.44
CA SER A 105 -9.55 14.68 -6.75
C SER A 105 -10.34 15.89 -6.32
#